data_AF-A0A940QQZ2-F1
#
_entry.id   AF-A0A940QQZ2-F1
#
_cell.length_a   1.000
_cell.length_b   1.000
_cell.length_c   1.000
_cell.angle_alpha   90.00
_cell.angle_beta   90.00
_cell.angle_gamma   90.00
#
_symmetry.space_group_name_H-M   'P 1'
#
loop_
_entity.id
_entity.type
_entity.pdbx_description
1 polymer ?
#
loop_
_entity_poly.entity_id
_entity_poly.type
_entity_poly.pdbx_seq_one_letter_code
_entity_poly.pdbx_strand_id
1 'polypeptide(L)'
;HSEIIKTDVFADEHQLYPYKFKNVTNGIAYRRWLYQSNPGLTELLRDKIGSSFLKDGSELSKFTLFKDDKSVLDELAKVKRENKENFLKYCKNYCNLDFKIDPDSIIDVQVKRLHEYKRQHLNALNIIADYNYLLENPDADFTPKTYIFAAKAAPGYYLAKQIIKMIWSISQELRKDPKISEKLNVYFLEDYKVTLSEMLMPASDISEQISLAGTEASGTGNMKLMLNGAITLGTLDGANIEIKEAVGDDNIIIFGMNAAEVAAKKQEGYNPKSYFESDNTIKMAVNRLYKGINGCAFNEIANSLVNSDPYMVLADFESYRKAQKRSTELYNDKYTWLKMSLCNIAGAGIFSADRAVNEYARNIWGLNN
;
A
#
# COMPACT_ATOMS: atom_id res chain seq x y z
N HIS A 1 10.42 -10.95 9.99
CA HIS A 1 10.81 -12.04 9.05
C HIS A 1 12.02 -12.85 9.49
N SER A 2 13.15 -12.25 9.89
CA SER A 2 14.33 -13.04 10.33
C SER A 2 14.03 -13.98 11.50
N GLU A 3 13.11 -13.63 12.40
CA GLU A 3 12.67 -14.57 13.44
C GLU A 3 11.92 -15.79 12.86
N ILE A 4 11.06 -15.61 11.85
CA ILE A 4 10.40 -16.73 11.14
C ILE A 4 11.46 -17.66 10.51
N ILE A 5 12.52 -17.10 9.92
CA ILE A 5 13.62 -17.91 9.36
C ILE A 5 14.27 -18.78 10.46
N LYS A 6 14.48 -18.23 11.65
CA LYS A 6 15.11 -18.92 12.78
C LYS A 6 14.21 -19.95 13.46
N THR A 7 12.90 -19.73 13.50
CA THR A 7 11.96 -20.55 14.29
C THR A 7 11.17 -21.54 13.45
N ASP A 8 11.07 -21.34 12.14
CA ASP A 8 10.23 -22.14 11.24
C ASP A 8 11.08 -22.76 10.10
N VAL A 9 11.63 -21.93 9.20
CA VAL A 9 12.24 -22.42 7.96
C VAL A 9 13.55 -23.18 8.18
N PHE A 10 14.42 -22.67 9.06
CA PHE A 10 15.74 -23.24 9.35
C PHE A 10 15.93 -23.42 10.87
N ALA A 11 14.88 -23.93 11.53
CA ALA A 11 14.88 -24.11 12.98
C ALA A 11 16.03 -24.99 13.46
N ASP A 12 16.28 -26.11 12.76
CA ASP A 12 17.33 -27.06 13.09
C ASP A 12 18.73 -26.46 12.89
N GLU A 13 18.96 -25.76 11.77
CA GLU A 13 20.24 -25.08 11.53
C GLU A 13 20.48 -23.91 12.49
N HIS A 14 19.43 -23.20 12.90
CA HIS A 14 19.53 -22.14 13.90
C HIS A 14 19.88 -22.69 15.28
N GLN A 15 19.35 -23.86 15.67
CA GLN A 15 19.75 -24.53 16.90
C GLN A 15 21.25 -24.91 16.88
N LEU A 16 21.77 -25.36 15.73
CA LEU A 16 23.18 -25.74 15.58
C LEU A 16 24.14 -24.53 15.48
N TYR A 17 23.74 -23.48 14.77
CA TYR A 17 24.61 -22.34 14.47
C TYR A 17 23.92 -20.98 14.67
N PRO A 18 23.43 -20.65 15.89
CA PRO A 18 22.61 -19.46 16.11
C PRO A 18 23.32 -18.16 15.73
N TYR A 19 24.64 -18.10 15.93
CA TYR A 19 25.47 -16.92 15.63
C TYR A 19 25.57 -16.59 14.14
N LYS A 20 25.27 -17.53 13.22
CA LYS A 20 25.27 -17.30 11.77
C LYS A 20 24.02 -16.56 11.29
N PHE A 21 22.95 -16.54 12.08
CA PHE A 21 21.70 -15.90 11.71
C PHE A 21 21.73 -14.42 12.11
N LYS A 22 21.76 -13.55 11.10
CA LYS A 22 21.76 -12.08 11.25
C LYS A 22 20.51 -11.49 10.63
N ASN A 23 20.19 -10.26 11.01
CA ASN A 23 19.17 -9.45 10.37
C ASN A 23 19.81 -8.15 9.87
N VAL A 24 19.45 -7.77 8.65
CA VAL A 24 19.65 -6.42 8.14
C VAL A 24 18.34 -6.04 7.46
N THR A 25 17.57 -5.15 8.08
CA THR A 25 16.34 -4.62 7.46
C THR A 25 16.70 -3.92 6.15
N ASN A 26 15.90 -4.17 5.11
CA ASN A 26 16.09 -3.56 3.79
C ASN A 26 16.11 -2.02 3.86
N GLY A 27 16.60 -1.40 2.78
CA GLY A 27 16.55 0.03 2.59
C GLY A 27 16.45 0.43 1.11
N ILE A 28 16.19 1.72 0.88
CA ILE A 28 16.04 2.31 -0.45
C ILE A 28 17.01 3.47 -0.65
N ALA A 29 17.46 3.67 -1.89
CA ALA A 29 18.37 4.76 -2.22
C ALA A 29 17.60 6.10 -2.35
N TYR A 30 17.80 7.01 -1.40
CA TYR A 30 17.08 8.31 -1.37
C TYR A 30 17.43 9.20 -2.56
N ARG A 31 18.60 9.01 -3.16
CA ARG A 31 19.01 9.70 -4.40
C ARG A 31 17.96 9.54 -5.50
N ARG A 32 17.41 8.34 -5.65
CA ARG A 32 16.36 8.07 -6.65
C ARG A 32 14.96 8.33 -6.10
N TRP A 33 14.68 7.84 -4.89
CA TRP A 33 13.31 7.77 -4.35
C TRP A 33 12.86 8.99 -3.54
N LEU A 34 13.72 10.01 -3.42
CA LEU A 34 13.38 11.33 -2.86
C LEU A 34 13.97 12.45 -3.73
N TYR A 35 15.30 12.49 -3.90
CA TYR A 35 15.95 13.66 -4.51
C TYR A 35 15.58 13.83 -5.99
N GLN A 36 15.60 12.73 -6.75
CA GLN A 36 15.22 12.72 -8.16
C GLN A 36 13.69 12.69 -8.33
N SER A 37 12.97 11.82 -7.61
CA SER A 37 11.54 11.61 -7.82
C SER A 37 10.66 12.71 -7.24
N ASN A 38 11.09 13.39 -6.18
CA ASN A 38 10.31 14.39 -5.47
C ASN A 38 11.16 15.62 -5.12
N PRO A 39 11.60 16.38 -6.15
CA PRO A 39 12.44 17.56 -5.95
C PRO A 39 11.75 18.62 -5.09
N GLY A 40 10.42 18.77 -5.18
CA GLY A 40 9.65 19.70 -4.36
C GLY A 40 9.75 19.38 -2.86
N LEU A 41 9.60 18.10 -2.47
CA LEU A 41 9.79 17.69 -1.08
C LEU A 41 11.25 17.82 -0.65
N THR A 42 12.18 17.54 -1.55
CA THR A 42 13.62 17.65 -1.26
C THR A 42 14.00 19.10 -0.94
N GLU A 43 13.45 20.07 -1.67
CA GLU A 43 13.70 21.49 -1.38
C GLU A 43 13.03 21.92 -0.06
N LEU A 44 11.79 21.51 0.17
CA LEU A 44 11.10 21.78 1.44
C LEU A 44 11.91 21.25 2.64
N LEU A 45 12.42 20.02 2.56
CA LEU A 45 13.28 19.46 3.60
C LEU A 45 14.57 20.28 3.76
N ARG A 46 15.20 20.68 2.67
CA ARG A 46 16.42 21.51 2.73
C ARG A 46 16.16 22.84 3.44
N ASP A 47 15.05 23.50 3.14
CA ASP A 47 14.69 24.78 3.73
C ASP A 47 14.41 24.67 5.24
N LYS A 48 13.78 23.58 5.68
CA LYS A 48 13.35 23.42 7.09
C LYS A 48 14.39 22.75 7.97
N ILE A 49 15.15 21.78 7.46
CA ILE A 49 16.10 20.96 8.25
C ILE A 49 17.54 20.97 7.73
N GLY A 50 17.84 21.76 6.69
CA GLY A 50 19.17 21.85 6.09
C GLY A 50 19.50 20.66 5.17
N SER A 51 20.73 20.62 4.66
CA SER A 51 21.15 19.63 3.65
C SER A 51 21.77 18.33 4.21
N SER A 52 21.87 18.19 5.54
CA SER A 52 22.54 17.03 6.16
C SER A 52 21.86 15.70 5.82
N PHE A 53 20.53 15.70 5.65
CA PHE A 53 19.77 14.51 5.26
C PHE A 53 20.18 13.92 3.91
N LEU A 54 20.84 14.71 3.05
CA LEU A 54 21.35 14.22 1.77
C LEU A 54 22.42 13.14 1.94
N LYS A 55 23.16 13.18 3.06
CA LYS A 55 24.24 12.24 3.42
C LYS A 55 23.83 11.25 4.50
N ASP A 56 23.00 11.68 5.45
CA ASP A 56 22.55 10.85 6.58
C ASP A 56 21.02 10.88 6.68
N GLY A 57 20.37 9.78 6.30
CA GLY A 57 18.91 9.67 6.32
C GLY A 57 18.29 9.87 7.70
N SER A 58 19.03 9.66 8.80
CA SER A 58 18.52 9.85 10.17
C SER A 58 18.15 11.31 10.47
N GLU A 59 18.75 12.27 9.75
CA GLU A 59 18.49 13.69 9.89
C GLU A 59 17.06 14.09 9.49
N LEU A 60 16.34 13.25 8.72
CA LEU A 60 14.92 13.44 8.43
C LEU A 60 14.06 13.56 9.69
N SER A 61 14.48 12.93 10.80
CA SER A 61 13.79 12.99 12.08
C SER A 61 13.56 14.42 12.60
N LYS A 62 14.45 15.36 12.24
CA LYS A 62 14.34 16.80 12.58
C LYS A 62 13.07 17.43 12.01
N PHE A 63 12.51 16.88 10.93
CA PHE A 63 11.29 17.40 10.31
C PHE A 63 10.07 17.28 11.25
N THR A 64 10.12 16.37 12.24
CA THR A 64 9.09 16.23 13.29
C THR A 64 8.85 17.52 14.09
N LEU A 65 9.85 18.43 14.15
CA LEU A 65 9.70 19.72 14.83
C LEU A 65 8.60 20.60 14.22
N PHE A 66 8.24 20.35 12.96
CA PHE A 66 7.25 21.13 12.21
C PHE A 66 5.87 20.43 12.14
N LYS A 67 5.66 19.33 12.87
CA LYS A 67 4.43 18.52 12.79
C LYS A 67 3.14 19.29 13.14
N ASP A 68 3.26 20.37 13.90
CA ASP A 68 2.15 21.22 14.32
C ASP A 68 2.23 22.64 13.68
N ASP A 69 3.20 22.88 12.78
CA ASP A 69 3.34 24.14 12.05
C ASP A 69 2.47 24.14 10.79
N LYS A 70 1.33 24.85 10.85
CA LYS A 70 0.38 24.92 9.74
C LYS A 70 0.99 25.44 8.44
N SER A 71 1.95 26.36 8.50
CA SER A 71 2.61 26.89 7.30
C SER A 71 3.39 25.79 6.59
N VAL A 72 4.15 24.99 7.35
CA VAL A 72 4.92 23.87 6.79
C VAL A 72 4.00 22.76 6.29
N LEU A 73 2.89 22.48 6.99
CA LEU A 73 1.89 21.51 6.54
C LEU A 73 1.22 21.95 5.23
N ASP A 74 0.90 23.24 5.08
CA ASP A 74 0.33 23.79 3.85
C ASP A 74 1.34 23.77 2.68
N GLU A 75 2.63 24.04 2.94
CA GLU A 75 3.71 23.84 1.96
C GLU A 75 3.83 22.37 1.54
N LEU A 76 3.76 21.42 2.48
CA LEU A 76 3.78 19.98 2.20
C LEU A 76 2.57 19.54 1.37
N ALA A 77 1.38 20.07 1.67
CA ALA A 77 0.16 19.81 0.91
C ALA A 77 0.31 20.28 -0.54
N LYS A 78 0.89 21.46 -0.75
CA LYS A 78 1.17 22.00 -2.09
C LYS A 78 2.11 21.09 -2.88
N VAL A 79 3.20 20.63 -2.26
CA VAL A 79 4.13 19.67 -2.88
C VAL A 79 3.41 18.38 -3.29
N LYS A 80 2.57 17.81 -2.42
CA LYS A 80 1.77 16.61 -2.74
C LYS A 80 0.86 16.86 -3.93
N ARG A 81 0.14 17.98 -3.94
CA ARG A 81 -0.79 18.34 -5.02
C ARG A 81 -0.07 18.53 -6.36
N GLU A 82 1.07 19.21 -6.38
CA GLU A 82 1.91 19.38 -7.58
C GLU A 82 2.43 18.03 -8.11
N ASN A 83 2.84 17.13 -7.20
CA ASN A 83 3.23 15.77 -7.57
C ASN A 83 2.09 14.98 -8.21
N LYS A 84 0.86 15.11 -7.70
CA LYS A 84 -0.33 14.52 -8.31
C LYS A 84 -0.56 15.06 -9.71
N GLU A 85 -0.54 16.38 -9.90
CA GLU A 85 -0.70 16.98 -11.23
C GLU A 85 0.38 16.51 -12.22
N ASN A 86 1.64 16.43 -11.77
CA ASN A 86 2.75 15.97 -12.60
C ASN A 86 2.59 14.50 -12.99
N PHE A 87 2.15 13.65 -12.06
CA PHE A 87 1.83 12.25 -12.35
C PHE A 87 0.70 12.12 -13.38
N LEU A 88 -0.40 12.86 -13.21
CA LEU A 88 -1.53 12.83 -14.15
C LEU A 88 -1.12 13.30 -15.55
N LYS A 89 -0.35 14.40 -15.65
CA LYS A 89 0.23 14.89 -16.91
C LYS A 89 1.15 13.84 -17.54
N TYR A 90 2.00 13.19 -16.75
CA TYR A 90 2.89 12.14 -17.23
C TYR A 90 2.10 10.97 -17.81
N CYS A 91 1.10 10.47 -17.10
CA CYS A 91 0.27 9.36 -17.57
C CYS A 91 -0.50 9.70 -18.86
N LYS A 92 -1.02 10.92 -18.97
CA LYS A 92 -1.69 11.39 -20.19
C LYS A 92 -0.73 11.40 -21.38
N ASN A 93 0.50 11.90 -21.19
CA ASN A 93 1.46 12.10 -22.28
C ASN A 93 2.24 10.84 -22.67
N TYR A 94 2.51 9.95 -21.71
CA TYR A 94 3.45 8.83 -21.90
C TYR A 94 2.85 7.45 -21.64
N CYS A 95 1.67 7.36 -21.03
CA CYS A 95 1.00 6.08 -20.74
C CYS A 95 -0.33 5.90 -21.50
N ASN A 96 -0.69 6.85 -22.38
CA ASN A 96 -1.99 6.87 -23.06
C ASN A 96 -3.18 6.71 -22.10
N LEU A 97 -3.04 7.22 -20.87
CA LEU A 97 -4.02 7.08 -19.82
C LEU A 97 -4.43 8.48 -19.34
N ASP A 98 -5.57 8.94 -19.83
CA ASP A 98 -6.14 10.22 -19.42
C ASP A 98 -7.00 10.02 -18.17
N PHE A 99 -6.39 10.29 -17.02
CA PHE A 99 -7.09 10.29 -15.74
C PHE A 99 -8.09 11.44 -15.71
N LYS A 100 -9.36 11.14 -15.46
CA LYS A 100 -10.43 12.12 -15.29
C LYS A 100 -10.74 12.31 -13.81
N ILE A 101 -9.72 12.69 -13.05
CA ILE A 101 -9.80 12.78 -11.59
C ILE A 101 -9.29 14.14 -11.11
N ASP A 102 -9.85 14.61 -9.99
CA ASP A 102 -9.40 15.80 -9.30
C ASP A 102 -8.08 15.51 -8.54
N PRO A 103 -7.00 16.30 -8.72
CA PRO A 103 -5.79 16.18 -7.90
C PRO A 103 -6.03 16.32 -6.39
N ASP A 104 -7.10 16.97 -5.96
CA ASP A 104 -7.43 17.11 -4.54
C ASP A 104 -8.17 15.86 -3.97
N SER A 105 -8.58 14.92 -4.83
CA SER A 105 -9.12 13.62 -4.44
C SER A 105 -8.05 12.65 -3.92
N ILE A 106 -8.48 11.60 -3.21
CA ILE A 106 -7.58 10.58 -2.67
C ILE A 106 -7.01 9.73 -3.82
N ILE A 107 -5.68 9.61 -3.86
CA ILE A 107 -4.97 8.62 -4.68
C ILE A 107 -4.51 7.46 -3.79
N ASP A 108 -5.23 6.35 -3.89
CA ASP A 108 -4.98 5.11 -3.16
C ASP A 108 -4.23 4.13 -4.07
N VAL A 109 -3.02 3.71 -3.68
CA VAL A 109 -2.14 2.94 -4.56
C VAL A 109 -1.79 1.57 -4.00
N GLN A 110 -1.93 0.55 -4.85
CA GLN A 110 -1.41 -0.79 -4.60
C GLN A 110 -0.46 -1.21 -5.72
N VAL A 111 0.82 -0.89 -5.52
CA VAL A 111 1.88 -1.09 -6.52
C VAL A 111 2.93 -2.10 -6.09
N LYS A 112 2.74 -3.33 -6.57
CA LYS A 112 3.59 -4.49 -6.25
C LYS A 112 3.33 -5.59 -7.26
N ARG A 113 4.23 -6.59 -7.30
CA ARG A 113 4.01 -7.80 -8.12
C ARG A 113 2.63 -8.38 -7.84
N LEU A 114 1.99 -8.96 -8.85
CA LEU A 114 0.69 -9.57 -8.65
C LEU A 114 0.85 -10.99 -8.13
N HIS A 115 0.31 -11.23 -6.94
CA HIS A 115 0.30 -12.53 -6.28
C HIS A 115 -0.85 -12.56 -5.28
N GLU A 116 -1.53 -13.69 -5.12
CA GLU A 116 -2.67 -13.80 -4.20
C GLU A 116 -2.33 -13.38 -2.75
N TYR A 117 -1.17 -13.71 -2.19
CA TYR A 117 -0.79 -13.28 -0.84
C TYR A 117 -0.65 -11.77 -0.67
N LYS A 118 -0.44 -11.02 -1.77
CA LYS A 118 -0.38 -9.54 -1.76
C LYS A 118 -1.77 -8.90 -1.81
N ARG A 119 -2.79 -9.74 -1.97
CA ARG A 119 -4.22 -9.47 -1.83
C ARG A 119 -4.76 -8.29 -2.64
N GLN A 120 -4.32 -8.10 -3.89
CA GLN A 120 -5.00 -7.14 -4.79
C GLN A 120 -6.50 -7.43 -4.95
N HIS A 121 -6.91 -8.70 -4.85
CA HIS A 121 -8.33 -9.07 -4.81
C HIS A 121 -9.06 -8.67 -3.53
N LEU A 122 -8.39 -8.45 -2.40
CA LEU A 122 -9.03 -7.89 -1.19
C LEU A 122 -9.41 -6.43 -1.44
N ASN A 123 -8.49 -5.66 -2.00
CA ASN A 123 -8.74 -4.28 -2.43
C ASN A 123 -9.87 -4.22 -3.47
N ALA A 124 -9.80 -5.08 -4.50
CA ALA A 124 -10.85 -5.17 -5.51
C ALA A 124 -12.23 -5.53 -4.94
N LEU A 125 -12.32 -6.42 -3.93
CA LEU A 125 -13.59 -6.71 -3.26
C LEU A 125 -14.14 -5.49 -2.50
N ASN A 126 -13.29 -4.70 -1.86
CA ASN A 126 -13.74 -3.45 -1.22
C ASN A 126 -14.29 -2.48 -2.26
N ILE A 127 -13.57 -2.30 -3.37
CA ILE A 127 -14.02 -1.46 -4.48
C ILE A 127 -15.37 -1.95 -5.02
N ILE A 128 -15.56 -3.27 -5.19
CA ILE A 128 -16.84 -3.84 -5.61
C ILE A 128 -17.94 -3.54 -4.59
N ALA A 129 -17.65 -3.63 -3.29
CA ALA A 129 -18.62 -3.32 -2.24
C ALA A 129 -19.02 -1.84 -2.25
N ASP A 130 -18.06 -0.92 -2.39
CA ASP A 130 -18.32 0.51 -2.50
C ASP A 130 -19.07 0.84 -3.80
N TYR A 131 -18.73 0.17 -4.90
CA TYR A 131 -19.45 0.32 -6.16
C TYR A 131 -20.91 -0.18 -6.08
N ASN A 132 -21.15 -1.34 -5.45
CA ASN A 132 -22.51 -1.83 -5.20
C ASN A 132 -23.32 -0.82 -4.38
N TYR A 133 -22.72 -0.25 -3.33
CA TYR A 133 -23.35 0.78 -2.51
C TYR A 133 -23.71 2.03 -3.33
N LEU A 134 -22.80 2.51 -4.18
CA LEU A 134 -23.02 3.68 -5.03
C LEU A 134 -24.06 3.45 -6.14
N LEU A 135 -24.22 2.22 -6.63
CA LEU A 135 -25.30 1.88 -7.57
C LEU A 135 -26.68 2.01 -6.92
N GLU A 136 -26.79 1.62 -5.66
CA GLU A 136 -28.04 1.75 -4.88
C GLU A 136 -28.25 3.17 -4.35
N ASN A 137 -27.16 3.92 -4.14
CA ASN A 137 -27.15 5.24 -3.52
C ASN A 137 -26.28 6.23 -4.32
N PRO A 138 -26.64 6.55 -5.57
CA PRO A 138 -25.78 7.35 -6.45
C PRO A 138 -25.54 8.78 -5.95
N ASP A 139 -26.42 9.30 -5.08
CA ASP A 139 -26.32 10.62 -4.46
C ASP A 139 -25.67 10.62 -3.07
N ALA A 140 -25.21 9.46 -2.57
CA ALA A 140 -24.55 9.38 -1.28
C ALA A 140 -23.34 10.31 -1.18
N ASP A 141 -23.16 10.95 -0.03
CA ASP A 141 -21.94 11.69 0.28
C ASP A 141 -20.76 10.71 0.36
N PHE A 142 -19.83 10.82 -0.58
CA PHE A 142 -18.72 9.89 -0.77
C PHE A 142 -17.49 10.69 -1.18
N THR A 143 -16.47 10.70 -0.32
CA THR A 143 -15.19 11.36 -0.61
C THR A 143 -14.58 10.73 -1.87
N PRO A 144 -14.32 11.53 -2.93
CA PRO A 144 -13.76 11.01 -4.17
C PRO A 144 -12.45 10.27 -3.94
N LYS A 145 -12.37 9.04 -4.45
CA LYS A 145 -11.21 8.16 -4.31
C LYS A 145 -10.87 7.47 -5.62
N THR A 146 -9.60 7.51 -5.96
CA THR A 146 -9.04 6.85 -7.13
C THR A 146 -8.06 5.76 -6.70
N TYR A 147 -8.42 4.52 -7.00
CA TYR A 147 -7.56 3.37 -6.82
C TYR A 147 -6.64 3.17 -8.02
N ILE A 148 -5.34 3.10 -7.79
CA ILE A 148 -4.32 2.86 -8.81
C ILE A 148 -3.59 1.56 -8.51
N PHE A 149 -3.77 0.59 -9.40
CA PHE A 149 -3.03 -0.66 -9.38
C PHE A 149 -1.89 -0.60 -10.39
N ALA A 150 -0.73 -1.14 -10.03
CA ALA A 150 0.37 -1.32 -10.96
C ALA A 150 1.11 -2.61 -10.61
N ALA A 151 0.97 -3.62 -11.45
CA ALA A 151 1.47 -4.95 -11.15
C ALA A 151 1.78 -5.75 -12.42
N LYS A 152 2.73 -6.68 -12.29
CA LYS A 152 3.02 -7.72 -13.29
C LYS A 152 2.75 -9.09 -12.67
N ALA A 153 2.12 -9.97 -13.43
CA ALA A 153 1.92 -11.37 -13.07
C ALA A 153 2.95 -12.25 -13.83
N ALA A 154 3.36 -13.36 -13.22
CA ALA A 154 4.20 -14.34 -13.90
C ALA A 154 3.44 -14.95 -15.10
N PRO A 155 4.11 -15.30 -16.22
CA PRO A 155 3.45 -15.78 -17.43
C PRO A 155 2.52 -16.99 -17.22
N GLY A 156 2.93 -17.94 -16.37
CA GLY A 156 2.13 -19.14 -16.05
C GLY A 156 1.11 -18.95 -14.92
N TYR A 157 1.08 -17.80 -14.25
CA TYR A 157 0.22 -17.61 -13.09
C TYR A 157 -1.20 -17.17 -13.53
N TYR A 158 -2.03 -18.17 -13.84
CA TYR A 158 -3.38 -17.96 -14.36
C TYR A 158 -4.27 -17.14 -13.41
N LEU A 159 -4.38 -17.52 -12.14
CA LEU A 159 -5.27 -16.83 -11.18
C LEU A 159 -4.85 -15.37 -10.95
N ALA A 160 -3.54 -15.10 -10.92
CA ALA A 160 -3.04 -13.72 -10.93
C ALA A 160 -3.50 -12.95 -12.18
N LYS A 161 -3.39 -13.51 -13.38
CA LYS A 161 -3.90 -12.86 -14.60
C LYS A 161 -5.41 -12.61 -14.56
N GLN A 162 -6.19 -13.52 -13.96
CA GLN A 162 -7.62 -13.32 -13.74
C GLN A 162 -7.89 -12.14 -12.80
N ILE A 163 -7.09 -11.96 -11.74
CA ILE A 163 -7.20 -10.80 -10.83
C ILE A 163 -6.88 -9.50 -11.57
N ILE A 164 -5.87 -9.46 -12.45
CA ILE A 164 -5.60 -8.30 -13.32
C ILE A 164 -6.81 -8.00 -14.19
N LYS A 165 -7.34 -9.01 -14.88
CA LYS A 165 -8.53 -8.87 -15.73
C LYS A 165 -9.73 -8.35 -14.94
N MET A 166 -9.93 -8.83 -13.71
CA MET A 166 -11.00 -8.38 -12.82
C MET A 166 -10.86 -6.89 -12.48
N ILE A 167 -9.68 -6.44 -12.05
CA ILE A 167 -9.44 -5.03 -11.72
C ILE A 167 -9.63 -4.14 -12.96
N TRP A 168 -9.15 -4.58 -14.11
CA TRP A 168 -9.37 -3.88 -15.37
C TRP A 168 -10.86 -3.84 -15.74
N SER A 169 -11.60 -4.94 -15.59
CA SER A 169 -13.05 -4.97 -15.82
C SER A 169 -13.82 -4.03 -14.89
N ILE A 170 -13.45 -3.95 -13.61
CA ILE A 170 -14.02 -2.97 -12.66
C ILE A 170 -13.79 -1.55 -13.18
N SER A 171 -12.55 -1.23 -13.60
CA SER A 171 -12.21 0.07 -14.19
C SER A 171 -13.07 0.43 -15.39
N GLN A 172 -13.27 -0.52 -16.33
CA GLN A 172 -14.10 -0.29 -17.51
C GLN A 172 -15.58 -0.18 -17.19
N GLU A 173 -16.09 -0.92 -16.20
CA GLU A 173 -17.49 -0.86 -15.80
C GLU A 173 -17.83 0.46 -15.12
N LEU A 174 -16.99 0.92 -14.17
CA LEU A 174 -17.17 2.21 -13.49
C LEU A 174 -17.28 3.36 -14.49
N ARG A 175 -16.42 3.40 -15.51
CA ARG A 175 -16.39 4.45 -16.54
C ARG A 175 -17.68 4.58 -17.37
N LYS A 176 -18.55 3.58 -17.35
CA LYS A 176 -19.84 3.62 -18.05
C LYS A 176 -20.87 4.50 -17.33
N ASP A 177 -20.65 4.77 -16.04
CA ASP A 177 -21.50 5.62 -15.22
C ASP A 177 -20.71 6.89 -14.82
N PRO A 178 -20.94 8.03 -15.50
CA PRO A 178 -20.25 9.28 -15.19
C PRO A 178 -20.46 9.75 -13.75
N LYS A 179 -21.66 9.55 -13.19
CA LYS A 179 -22.02 10.02 -11.84
C LYS A 179 -21.26 9.24 -10.77
N ILE A 180 -21.12 7.94 -10.95
CA ILE A 180 -20.29 7.10 -10.05
C ILE A 180 -18.80 7.37 -10.27
N SER A 181 -18.38 7.60 -11.52
CA SER A 181 -16.98 7.91 -11.86
C SER A 181 -16.49 9.25 -11.30
N GLU A 182 -17.36 10.15 -10.86
CA GLU A 182 -16.93 11.34 -10.11
C GLU A 182 -16.49 11.00 -8.67
N LYS A 183 -16.95 9.86 -8.13
CA LYS A 183 -16.75 9.44 -6.73
C LYS A 183 -15.75 8.31 -6.59
N LEU A 184 -15.80 7.31 -7.48
CA LEU A 184 -15.01 6.10 -7.39
C LEU A 184 -14.39 5.77 -8.74
N ASN A 185 -13.06 5.78 -8.79
CA ASN A 185 -12.31 5.39 -9.98
C ASN A 185 -11.33 4.26 -9.70
N VAL A 186 -11.10 3.45 -10.72
CA VAL A 186 -10.04 2.44 -10.72
C VAL A 186 -9.22 2.61 -11.99
N TYR A 187 -7.91 2.58 -11.85
CA TYR A 187 -6.96 2.55 -12.96
C TYR A 187 -5.93 1.45 -12.74
N PHE A 188 -5.62 0.73 -13.82
CA PHE A 188 -4.52 -0.22 -13.85
C PHE A 188 -3.43 0.33 -14.77
N LEU A 189 -2.27 0.63 -14.21
CA LEU A 189 -1.11 1.11 -14.95
C LEU A 189 -0.41 -0.06 -15.66
N GLU A 190 -0.32 0.05 -16.98
CA GLU A 190 0.40 -0.91 -17.81
C GLU A 190 1.92 -0.77 -17.65
N ASP A 191 2.63 -1.88 -17.92
CA ASP A 191 4.10 -1.95 -17.90
C ASP A 191 4.78 -1.26 -16.70
N TYR A 192 4.29 -1.55 -15.49
CA TYR A 192 4.86 -0.97 -14.27
C TYR A 192 6.38 -1.20 -14.18
N LYS A 193 7.12 -0.09 -14.04
CA LYS A 193 8.58 -0.01 -14.06
C LYS A 193 9.08 1.15 -13.21
N VAL A 194 10.39 1.22 -13.02
CA VAL A 194 11.04 2.21 -12.15
C VAL A 194 10.64 3.65 -12.51
N THR A 195 10.71 4.03 -13.79
CA THR A 195 10.36 5.39 -14.23
C THR A 195 8.92 5.79 -13.89
N LEU A 196 7.96 4.87 -14.09
CA LEU A 196 6.56 5.14 -13.71
C LEU A 196 6.39 5.19 -12.18
N SER A 197 7.15 4.37 -11.45
CA SER A 197 7.18 4.41 -10.00
C SER A 197 7.75 5.72 -9.45
N GLU A 198 8.74 6.33 -10.11
CA GLU A 198 9.29 7.62 -9.70
C GLU A 198 8.24 8.73 -9.75
N MET A 199 7.25 8.64 -10.66
CA MET A 199 6.14 9.59 -10.74
C MET A 199 5.01 9.27 -9.76
N LEU A 200 4.68 7.98 -9.59
CA LEU A 200 3.52 7.57 -8.80
C LEU A 200 3.75 7.70 -7.29
N MET A 201 4.92 7.32 -6.77
CA MET A 201 5.17 7.30 -5.32
C MET A 201 4.99 8.70 -4.68
N PRO A 202 5.51 9.79 -5.27
CA PRO A 202 5.29 11.15 -4.78
C PRO A 202 3.83 11.61 -4.82
N ALA A 203 3.04 11.10 -5.77
CA ALA A 203 1.62 11.45 -5.97
C ALA A 203 0.64 10.66 -5.08
N SER A 204 1.11 9.64 -4.38
CA SER A 204 0.24 8.73 -3.62
C SER A 204 -0.14 9.31 -2.26
N ASP A 205 -1.41 9.15 -1.84
CA ASP A 205 -1.87 9.49 -0.49
C ASP A 205 -1.90 8.25 0.40
N ILE A 206 -2.51 7.16 -0.08
CA ILE A 206 -2.61 5.89 0.64
C ILE A 206 -1.69 4.86 -0.01
N SER A 207 -0.95 4.14 0.84
CA SER A 207 -0.02 3.08 0.49
C SER A 207 -0.59 1.74 0.93
N GLU A 208 -1.10 0.95 -0.01
CA GLU A 208 -1.73 -0.34 0.28
C GLU A 208 -0.71 -1.45 0.52
N GLN A 209 -0.55 -1.81 1.79
CA GLN A 209 0.41 -2.82 2.27
C GLN A 209 -0.31 -3.99 2.93
N ILE A 210 -1.25 -4.55 2.17
CA ILE A 210 -2.28 -5.46 2.67
C ILE A 210 -1.96 -6.94 2.47
N SER A 211 -0.69 -7.34 2.46
CA SER A 211 -0.34 -8.76 2.36
C SER A 211 -0.90 -9.54 3.57
N LEU A 212 -1.19 -10.84 3.44
CA LEU A 212 -1.61 -11.62 4.62
C LEU A 212 -0.45 -11.64 5.64
N ALA A 213 -0.75 -11.43 6.93
CA ALA A 213 0.30 -11.41 7.95
C ALA A 213 1.11 -12.72 7.99
N GLY A 214 2.43 -12.59 8.12
CA GLY A 214 3.38 -13.70 8.04
C GLY A 214 3.81 -14.10 6.63
N THR A 215 3.40 -13.38 5.57
CA THR A 215 3.74 -13.73 4.17
C THR A 215 4.68 -12.75 3.48
N GLU A 216 4.70 -11.47 3.90
CA GLU A 216 5.61 -10.48 3.37
C GLU A 216 6.90 -10.45 4.21
N ALA A 217 8.03 -10.76 3.57
CA ALA A 217 9.32 -10.74 4.25
C ALA A 217 9.74 -9.34 4.73
N SER A 218 9.47 -8.31 3.91
CA SER A 218 9.83 -6.92 4.19
C SER A 218 8.99 -5.99 3.32
N GLY A 219 9.33 -5.89 2.03
CA GLY A 219 8.75 -4.90 1.13
C GLY A 219 9.58 -3.61 1.11
N THR A 220 9.84 -3.06 -0.07
CA THR A 220 10.53 -1.77 -0.25
C THR A 220 9.66 -0.73 -0.94
N GLY A 221 8.47 -1.12 -1.42
CA GLY A 221 7.48 -0.18 -1.96
C GLY A 221 6.87 0.69 -0.87
N ASN A 222 6.53 0.09 0.27
CA ASN A 222 6.08 0.77 1.48
C ASN A 222 7.08 1.83 1.98
N MET A 223 8.38 1.51 2.01
CA MET A 223 9.44 2.46 2.38
C MET A 223 9.46 3.69 1.45
N LYS A 224 9.27 3.50 0.13
CA LYS A 224 9.26 4.60 -0.85
C LYS A 224 8.03 5.49 -0.68
N LEU A 225 6.88 4.87 -0.43
CA LEU A 225 5.62 5.56 -0.23
C LEU A 225 5.64 6.38 1.08
N MET A 226 6.10 5.77 2.17
CA MET A 226 6.34 6.43 3.46
C MET A 226 7.28 7.64 3.30
N LEU A 227 8.43 7.46 2.64
CA LEU A 227 9.40 8.53 2.40
C LEU A 227 8.80 9.73 1.62
N ASN A 228 7.78 9.46 0.79
CA ASN A 228 7.07 10.46 0.00
C ASN A 228 5.76 10.94 0.66
N GLY A 229 5.55 10.62 1.94
CA GLY A 229 4.44 11.12 2.75
C GLY A 229 3.10 10.42 2.50
N ALA A 230 3.08 9.26 1.84
CA ALA A 230 1.87 8.45 1.76
C ALA A 230 1.65 7.69 3.08
N ILE A 231 0.42 7.68 3.58
CA ILE A 231 0.04 6.95 4.79
C ILE A 231 -0.11 5.47 4.46
N THR A 232 0.55 4.63 5.24
CA THR A 232 0.43 3.18 5.07
C THR A 232 -0.90 2.70 5.64
N LEU A 233 -1.67 2.00 4.80
CA LEU A 233 -2.81 1.18 5.21
C LEU A 233 -2.40 -0.28 4.99
N GLY A 234 -2.26 -1.05 6.06
CA GLY A 234 -1.63 -2.36 5.96
C GLY A 234 -1.86 -3.29 7.13
N THR A 235 -1.48 -4.55 6.93
CA THR A 235 -1.41 -5.54 8.00
C THR A 235 -0.12 -5.36 8.81
N LEU A 236 -0.11 -5.93 10.02
CA LEU A 236 1.08 -5.98 10.86
C LEU A 236 2.05 -7.08 10.36
N ASP A 237 2.69 -6.81 9.23
CA ASP A 237 3.57 -7.77 8.53
C ASP A 237 4.75 -7.09 7.83
N GLY A 238 5.82 -7.84 7.63
CA GLY A 238 7.04 -7.36 6.97
C GLY A 238 7.51 -6.01 7.54
N ALA A 239 7.91 -5.10 6.65
CA ALA A 239 8.41 -3.78 7.04
C ALA A 239 7.32 -2.82 7.55
N ASN A 240 6.03 -3.20 7.55
CA ASN A 240 5.00 -2.35 8.17
C ASN A 240 5.16 -2.29 9.70
N ILE A 241 5.76 -3.33 10.31
CA ILE A 241 6.07 -3.35 11.74
C ILE A 241 7.12 -2.26 12.03
N GLU A 242 8.25 -2.27 11.31
CA GLU A 242 9.27 -1.23 11.47
C GLU A 242 8.74 0.18 11.11
N ILE A 243 7.83 0.30 10.13
CA ILE A 243 7.20 1.59 9.82
C ILE A 243 6.36 2.07 11.02
N LYS A 244 5.51 1.21 11.58
CA LYS A 244 4.69 1.53 12.76
C LYS A 244 5.56 1.97 13.94
N GLU A 245 6.65 1.26 14.21
CA GLU A 245 7.61 1.63 15.26
C GLU A 245 8.24 3.01 15.01
N ALA A 246 8.57 3.33 13.76
CA ALA A 246 9.21 4.60 13.40
C ALA A 246 8.26 5.80 13.44
N VAL A 247 6.98 5.62 13.08
CA VAL A 247 6.01 6.73 12.97
C VAL A 247 5.08 6.84 14.16
N GLY A 248 4.92 5.77 14.94
CA GLY A 248 3.96 5.68 16.03
C GLY A 248 2.53 5.37 15.55
N ASP A 249 1.71 4.89 16.48
CA ASP A 249 0.40 4.29 16.20
C ASP A 249 -0.60 5.25 15.56
N ASP A 250 -0.46 6.55 15.83
CA ASP A 250 -1.34 7.58 15.29
C ASP A 250 -1.08 7.90 13.82
N ASN A 251 0.05 7.45 13.25
CA ASN A 251 0.54 7.87 11.93
C ASN A 251 0.55 6.73 10.89
N ILE A 252 -0.07 5.60 11.20
CA ILE A 252 -0.24 4.45 10.30
C ILE A 252 -1.61 3.80 10.54
N ILE A 253 -2.23 3.23 9.51
CA ILE A 253 -3.53 2.57 9.62
C ILE A 253 -3.31 1.06 9.54
N ILE A 254 -3.30 0.40 10.70
CA ILE A 254 -3.14 -1.05 10.80
C ILE A 254 -4.50 -1.74 10.91
N PHE A 255 -4.66 -2.86 10.20
CA PHE A 255 -5.86 -3.70 10.27
C PHE A 255 -5.53 -5.18 10.13
N GLY A 256 -6.56 -6.00 10.30
CA GLY A 256 -6.51 -7.43 10.03
C GLY A 256 -5.84 -8.22 11.14
N MET A 257 -5.79 -9.52 10.92
CA MET A 257 -5.14 -10.45 11.83
C MET A 257 -3.62 -10.27 11.84
N ASN A 258 -3.00 -10.42 13.02
CA ASN A 258 -1.56 -10.58 13.14
C ASN A 258 -1.12 -12.01 12.74
N ALA A 259 0.19 -12.24 12.60
CA ALA A 259 0.71 -13.53 12.12
C ALA A 259 0.34 -14.72 13.03
N ALA A 260 0.24 -14.52 14.35
CA ALA A 260 -0.15 -15.56 15.30
C ALA A 260 -1.63 -15.90 15.17
N GLU A 261 -2.49 -14.89 15.01
CA GLU A 261 -3.93 -15.08 14.75
C GLU A 261 -4.18 -15.79 13.42
N VAL A 262 -3.42 -15.46 12.37
CA VAL A 262 -3.45 -16.19 11.09
C VAL A 262 -3.08 -17.66 11.29
N ALA A 263 -2.02 -17.95 12.03
CA ALA A 263 -1.58 -19.33 12.30
C ALA A 263 -2.64 -20.12 13.10
N ALA A 264 -3.17 -19.52 14.16
CA ALA A 264 -4.24 -20.12 14.98
C ALA A 264 -5.47 -20.44 14.14
N LYS A 265 -5.92 -19.48 13.30
CA LYS A 265 -7.08 -19.67 12.43
C LYS A 265 -6.91 -20.80 11.42
N LYS A 266 -5.69 -20.98 10.88
CA LYS A 266 -5.38 -22.13 10.03
C LYS A 266 -5.49 -23.45 10.80
N GLN A 267 -4.96 -23.50 12.02
CA GLN A 267 -5.00 -24.68 12.88
C GLN A 267 -6.42 -25.06 13.33
N GLU A 268 -7.27 -24.06 13.56
CA GLU A 268 -8.69 -24.24 13.90
C GLU A 268 -9.55 -24.71 12.72
N GLY A 269 -8.99 -24.81 11.51
CA GLY A 269 -9.72 -25.22 10.32
C GLY A 269 -10.53 -24.10 9.71
N TYR A 270 -9.88 -22.96 9.41
CA TYR A 270 -10.47 -21.80 8.72
C TYR A 270 -11.45 -22.21 7.61
N ASN A 271 -12.70 -21.78 7.75
CA ASN A 271 -13.77 -22.04 6.80
C ASN A 271 -14.22 -20.71 6.15
N PRO A 272 -13.74 -20.37 4.95
CA PRO A 272 -14.13 -19.11 4.29
C PRO A 272 -15.62 -19.05 3.93
N LYS A 273 -16.25 -20.20 3.72
CA LYS A 273 -17.67 -20.27 3.36
C LYS A 273 -18.57 -19.65 4.43
N SER A 274 -18.20 -19.76 5.71
CA SER A 274 -18.99 -19.15 6.79
C SER A 274 -19.05 -17.63 6.65
N TYR A 275 -17.94 -16.97 6.26
CA TYR A 275 -17.90 -15.53 6.04
C TYR A 275 -18.79 -15.12 4.86
N PHE A 276 -18.76 -15.90 3.78
CA PHE A 276 -19.63 -15.68 2.63
C PHE A 276 -21.12 -15.86 2.96
N GLU A 277 -21.46 -16.79 3.85
CA GLU A 277 -22.85 -17.05 4.24
C GLU A 277 -23.37 -16.05 5.28
N SER A 278 -22.52 -15.56 6.19
CA SER A 278 -22.92 -14.71 7.31
C SER A 278 -22.86 -13.20 7.03
N ASP A 279 -21.97 -12.74 6.15
CA ASP A 279 -21.80 -11.30 5.85
C ASP A 279 -22.43 -10.94 4.50
N ASN A 280 -23.48 -10.10 4.54
CA ASN A 280 -24.20 -9.70 3.32
C ASN A 280 -23.34 -8.88 2.36
N THR A 281 -22.40 -8.07 2.86
CA THR A 281 -21.48 -7.31 2.00
C THR A 281 -20.55 -8.25 1.25
N ILE A 282 -19.93 -9.21 1.95
CA ILE A 282 -19.09 -10.24 1.33
C ILE A 282 -19.90 -10.99 0.28
N LYS A 283 -21.09 -11.45 0.66
CA LYS A 283 -21.99 -12.19 -0.22
C LYS A 283 -22.32 -11.42 -1.49
N MET A 284 -22.67 -10.14 -1.38
CA MET A 284 -22.98 -9.29 -2.54
C MET A 284 -21.75 -9.05 -3.42
N ALA A 285 -20.58 -8.78 -2.84
CA ALA A 285 -19.35 -8.55 -3.60
C ALA A 285 -18.91 -9.81 -4.35
N VAL A 286 -18.90 -10.97 -3.68
CA VAL A 286 -18.56 -12.27 -4.29
C VAL A 286 -19.61 -12.68 -5.33
N ASN A 287 -20.90 -12.48 -5.07
CA ASN A 287 -21.95 -12.76 -6.06
C ASN A 287 -21.83 -11.89 -7.33
N ARG A 288 -21.29 -10.67 -7.23
CA ARG A 288 -21.00 -9.85 -8.41
C ARG A 288 -19.91 -10.49 -9.27
N LEU A 289 -18.92 -11.15 -8.68
CA LEU A 289 -17.89 -11.90 -9.43
C LEU A 289 -18.50 -13.04 -10.26
N TYR A 290 -19.50 -13.75 -9.72
CA TYR A 290 -20.23 -14.79 -10.44
C TYR A 290 -21.11 -14.22 -11.56
N LYS A 291 -21.87 -13.15 -11.28
CA LYS A 291 -22.74 -12.48 -12.27
C LYS A 291 -21.94 -11.85 -13.41
N GLY A 292 -20.76 -11.35 -13.08
CA GLY A 292 -19.82 -10.72 -13.99
C GLY A 292 -19.75 -9.20 -13.83
N ILE A 293 -18.58 -8.67 -14.21
CA ILE A 293 -18.23 -7.26 -14.19
C ILE A 293 -17.72 -6.92 -15.59
N ASN A 294 -18.30 -5.90 -16.21
CA ASN A 294 -18.03 -5.53 -17.59
C ASN A 294 -18.21 -6.70 -18.57
N GLY A 295 -19.27 -7.50 -18.40
CA GLY A 295 -19.57 -8.66 -19.23
C GLY A 295 -18.63 -9.87 -19.04
N CYS A 296 -17.73 -9.85 -18.06
CA CYS A 296 -16.83 -10.97 -17.73
C CYS A 296 -17.17 -11.56 -16.36
N ALA A 297 -17.41 -12.87 -16.28
CA ALA A 297 -17.49 -13.59 -15.01
C ALA A 297 -16.10 -13.96 -14.48
N PHE A 298 -15.96 -14.03 -13.16
CA PHE A 298 -14.71 -14.32 -12.44
C PHE A 298 -14.89 -15.50 -11.49
N ASN A 299 -15.47 -16.59 -12.00
CA ASN A 299 -15.85 -17.77 -11.24
C ASN A 299 -14.66 -18.40 -10.52
N GLU A 300 -13.47 -18.40 -11.09
CA GLU A 300 -12.28 -19.00 -10.46
C GLU A 300 -11.85 -18.21 -9.22
N ILE A 301 -11.93 -16.88 -9.27
CA ILE A 301 -11.64 -16.02 -8.12
C ILE A 301 -12.71 -16.23 -7.04
N ALA A 302 -13.98 -16.18 -7.42
CA ALA A 302 -15.10 -16.37 -6.50
C ALA A 302 -15.07 -17.75 -5.82
N ASN A 303 -14.84 -18.81 -6.60
CA ASN A 303 -14.71 -20.18 -6.08
C ASN A 303 -13.49 -20.33 -5.18
N SER A 304 -12.36 -19.69 -5.51
CA SER A 304 -11.20 -19.67 -4.62
C SER A 304 -11.55 -19.04 -3.28
N LEU A 305 -12.18 -17.85 -3.29
CA LEU A 305 -12.59 -17.13 -2.08
C LEU A 305 -13.60 -17.90 -1.22
N VAL A 306 -14.58 -18.60 -1.81
CA VAL A 306 -15.63 -19.28 -1.05
C VAL A 306 -15.19 -20.65 -0.54
N ASN A 307 -14.37 -21.38 -1.31
CA ASN A 307 -14.07 -22.78 -1.02
C ASN A 307 -12.69 -22.99 -0.36
N SER A 308 -11.73 -22.08 -0.51
CA SER A 308 -10.35 -22.29 -0.06
C SER A 308 -9.76 -21.06 0.65
N ASP A 309 -9.80 -19.90 0.00
CA ASP A 309 -9.27 -18.61 0.48
C ASP A 309 -7.93 -18.75 1.24
N PRO A 310 -6.87 -19.24 0.57
CA PRO A 310 -5.61 -19.58 1.22
C PRO A 310 -4.91 -18.38 1.87
N TYR A 311 -5.32 -17.16 1.50
CA TYR A 311 -4.78 -15.91 2.01
C TYR A 311 -5.78 -15.10 2.85
N MET A 312 -6.85 -15.76 3.33
CA MET A 312 -7.79 -15.22 4.32
C MET A 312 -8.33 -13.84 3.95
N VAL A 313 -8.64 -13.65 2.67
CA VAL A 313 -9.24 -12.41 2.15
C VAL A 313 -10.57 -12.14 2.84
N LEU A 314 -11.41 -13.16 3.01
CA LEU A 314 -12.74 -12.98 3.60
C LEU A 314 -12.66 -12.72 5.11
N ALA A 315 -11.69 -13.32 5.80
CA ALA A 315 -11.49 -13.11 7.23
C ALA A 315 -11.07 -11.67 7.59
N ASP A 316 -10.23 -11.04 6.75
CA ASP A 316 -9.77 -9.67 6.95
C ASP A 316 -10.66 -8.62 6.26
N PHE A 317 -11.71 -9.03 5.55
CA PHE A 317 -12.50 -8.12 4.72
C PHE A 317 -13.16 -7.01 5.53
N GLU A 318 -13.85 -7.35 6.63
CA GLU A 318 -14.56 -6.37 7.45
C GLU A 318 -13.59 -5.36 8.10
N SER A 319 -12.47 -5.84 8.65
CA SER A 319 -11.47 -4.98 9.29
C SER A 319 -10.76 -4.09 8.26
N TYR A 320 -10.53 -4.59 7.04
CA TYR A 320 -10.03 -3.79 5.93
C TYR A 320 -11.00 -2.67 5.53
N ARG A 321 -12.31 -2.97 5.41
CA ARG A 321 -13.32 -1.95 5.12
C ARG A 321 -13.37 -0.86 6.20
N LYS A 322 -13.26 -1.24 7.48
CA LYS A 322 -13.18 -0.28 8.60
C LYS A 322 -11.94 0.61 8.48
N ALA A 323 -10.79 0.04 8.12
CA ALA A 323 -9.56 0.81 7.88
C ALA A 323 -9.66 1.75 6.68
N GLN A 324 -10.31 1.31 5.59
CA GLN A 324 -10.57 2.14 4.41
C GLN A 324 -11.56 3.29 4.69
N LYS A 325 -12.55 3.07 5.57
CA LYS A 325 -13.41 4.15 6.06
C LYS A 325 -12.61 5.13 6.91
N ARG A 326 -11.78 4.62 7.83
CA ARG A 326 -10.94 5.44 8.71
C ARG A 326 -9.94 6.29 7.91
N SER A 327 -9.36 5.76 6.84
CA SER A 327 -8.45 6.52 5.98
C SER A 327 -9.15 7.69 5.31
N THR A 328 -10.38 7.50 4.83
CA THR A 328 -11.21 8.58 4.28
C THR A 328 -11.56 9.64 5.35
N GLU A 329 -11.97 9.22 6.54
CA GLU A 329 -12.26 10.15 7.65
C GLU A 329 -11.04 11.00 8.02
N LEU A 330 -9.86 10.37 8.11
CA LEU A 330 -8.59 11.05 8.39
C LEU A 330 -8.20 12.02 7.27
N TYR A 331 -8.39 11.63 6.01
CA TYR A 331 -8.07 12.50 4.87
C TYR A 331 -8.94 13.78 4.86
N ASN A 332 -10.21 13.66 5.24
CA ASN A 332 -11.12 14.81 5.34
C ASN A 332 -10.72 15.78 6.47
N ASP A 333 -9.98 15.31 7.49
CA ASP A 333 -9.30 16.17 8.46
C ASP A 333 -7.90 16.55 7.94
N LYS A 334 -7.86 17.61 7.13
CA LYS A 334 -6.67 18.10 6.44
C LYS A 334 -5.41 18.15 7.32
N TYR A 335 -5.48 18.78 8.50
CA TYR A 335 -4.28 18.97 9.31
C TYR A 335 -3.85 17.71 10.05
N THR A 336 -4.79 16.85 10.44
CA THR A 336 -4.46 15.52 10.96
C THR A 336 -3.76 14.69 9.89
N TRP A 337 -4.29 14.65 8.66
CA TRP A 337 -3.67 13.92 7.54
C TRP A 337 -2.26 14.41 7.22
N LEU A 338 -2.08 15.74 7.12
CA LEU A 338 -0.78 16.33 6.80
C LEU A 338 0.25 16.09 7.91
N LYS A 339 -0.18 16.11 9.18
CA LYS A 339 0.67 15.76 10.32
C LYS A 339 1.13 14.31 10.25
N MET A 340 0.21 13.38 9.94
CA MET A 340 0.57 11.98 9.73
C MET A 340 1.58 11.82 8.58
N SER A 341 1.37 12.55 7.48
CA SER A 341 2.26 12.53 6.31
C SER A 341 3.66 13.01 6.65
N LEU A 342 3.76 14.13 7.37
CA LEU A 342 5.02 14.69 7.86
C LEU A 342 5.74 13.72 8.80
N CYS A 343 5.03 13.10 9.74
CA CYS A 343 5.59 12.10 10.65
C CYS A 343 6.13 10.87 9.90
N ASN A 344 5.46 10.43 8.82
CA ASN A 344 5.97 9.37 7.96
C ASN A 344 7.28 9.77 7.26
N ILE A 345 7.35 10.98 6.71
CA ILE A 345 8.59 11.48 6.07
C ILE A 345 9.72 11.57 7.09
N ALA A 346 9.44 12.12 8.28
CA ALA A 346 10.44 12.30 9.34
C ALA A 346 10.95 10.96 9.88
N GLY A 347 10.05 9.97 10.04
CA GLY A 347 10.38 8.62 10.51
C GLY A 347 11.07 7.73 9.47
N ALA A 348 11.12 8.14 8.19
CA ALA A 348 11.60 7.29 7.13
C ALA A 348 13.11 7.01 7.20
N GLY A 349 13.90 7.81 7.93
CA GLY A 349 15.37 7.76 7.97
C GLY A 349 15.99 6.37 8.18
N ILE A 350 15.34 5.51 8.96
CA ILE A 350 15.80 4.14 9.21
C ILE A 350 15.83 3.27 7.94
N PHE A 351 15.05 3.62 6.90
CA PHE A 351 14.95 2.86 5.65
C PHE A 351 15.92 3.33 4.56
N SER A 352 16.95 4.11 4.92
CA SER A 352 18.04 4.41 3.99
C SER A 352 18.83 3.14 3.63
N ALA A 353 19.06 2.93 2.34
CA ALA A 353 19.95 1.86 1.88
C ALA A 353 21.39 2.01 2.40
N ASP A 354 21.84 3.23 2.68
CA ASP A 354 23.20 3.45 3.21
C ASP A 354 23.34 2.88 4.62
N ARG A 355 22.28 2.96 5.43
CA ARG A 355 22.20 2.32 6.76
C ARG A 355 22.31 0.80 6.61
N ALA A 356 21.53 0.21 5.72
CA ALA A 356 21.57 -1.23 5.46
C ALA A 356 22.97 -1.68 5.00
N VAL A 357 23.59 -0.97 4.06
CA VAL A 357 24.95 -1.26 3.58
C VAL A 357 25.98 -1.16 4.72
N ASN A 358 25.89 -0.14 5.59
CA ASN A 358 26.78 0.01 6.74
C ASN A 358 26.59 -1.11 7.79
N GLU A 359 25.38 -1.65 7.93
CA GLU A 359 25.11 -2.82 8.77
C GLU A 359 25.68 -4.10 8.16
N TYR A 360 25.53 -4.31 6.85
CA TYR A 360 26.19 -5.41 6.14
C TYR A 360 27.71 -5.34 6.28
N ALA A 361 28.29 -4.16 6.04
CA ALA A 361 29.73 -3.93 6.13
C ALA A 361 30.30 -4.32 7.50
N ARG A 362 29.68 -3.83 8.58
CA ARG A 362 30.12 -4.09 9.96
C ARG A 362 29.81 -5.51 10.43
N ASN A 363 28.59 -6.00 10.19
CA ASN A 363 28.10 -7.22 10.85
C ASN A 363 28.39 -8.50 10.07
N ILE A 364 28.68 -8.40 8.77
CA ILE A 364 28.80 -9.57 7.87
C ILE A 364 30.08 -9.51 7.04
N TRP A 365 30.38 -8.41 6.37
CA TRP A 365 31.54 -8.31 5.48
C TRP A 365 32.86 -8.10 6.22
N GLY A 366 32.82 -7.70 7.50
CA GLY A 366 34.01 -7.42 8.30
C GLY A 366 34.79 -6.20 7.80
N LEU A 367 34.12 -5.28 7.11
CA LEU A 367 34.69 -4.02 6.69
C LEU A 367 34.49 -3.00 7.81
N ASN A 368 35.59 -2.60 8.45
CA ASN A 368 35.60 -1.48 9.38
C ASN A 368 35.91 -0.22 8.57
N ASN A 369 35.03 0.79 8.66
CA ASN A 369 35.31 2.12 8.14
C ASN A 369 36.41 2.80 8.95
#